data_AF-A0A527XH98-F1
#
_entry.id   AF-A0A527XH98-F1
#
_cell.length_a   1.000
_cell.length_b   1.000
_cell.length_c   1.000
_cell.angle_alpha   90.00
_cell.angle_beta   90.00
_cell.angle_gamma   90.00
#
_symmetry.space_group_name_H-M   'P 1'
#
loop_
_entity.id
_entity.type
_entity.pdbx_description
1 polymer ?
#
loop_
_entity_poly.entity_id
_entity_poly.type
_entity_poly.pdbx_seq_one_letter_code
_entity_poly.pdbx_strand_id
1 'polypeptide(L)' 'DLSEDALGFDAIQSVGPGGHFFGTQHTQARYKTAFYSPIVSDWRNFETWTEAGSPTAMERTNKVWKERLAAYEEPYMD' A
#
# COMPACT_ATOMS: atom_id res chain seq x y z
N ASP A 1 -8.10 -10.44 -9.67
CA ASP A 1 -8.12 -11.25 -10.92
C ASP A 1 -8.33 -12.71 -10.54
N LEU A 2 -8.47 -13.61 -11.51
CA LEU A 2 -8.65 -15.05 -11.31
C LEU A 2 -7.56 -15.87 -12.02
N SER A 3 -6.39 -15.25 -12.25
CA SER A 3 -5.23 -15.93 -12.85
C SER A 3 -4.69 -17.01 -11.89
N GLU A 4 -3.95 -17.99 -12.41
CA GLU A 4 -3.34 -19.05 -11.59
C GLU A 4 -2.47 -18.47 -10.47
N ASP A 5 -1.67 -17.45 -10.79
CA ASP A 5 -0.89 -16.72 -9.79
C ASP A 5 -1.77 -16.05 -8.73
N ALA A 6 -2.93 -15.50 -9.11
CA ALA A 6 -3.83 -14.88 -8.15
C ALA A 6 -4.50 -15.89 -7.21
N LEU A 7 -4.72 -17.12 -7.68
CA LEU A 7 -5.25 -18.20 -6.86
C LEU A 7 -4.23 -18.68 -5.81
N GLY A 8 -2.93 -18.62 -6.12
CA GLY A 8 -1.86 -18.80 -5.13
C GLY A 8 -1.71 -20.22 -4.57
N PHE A 9 -2.25 -21.24 -5.26
CA PHE A 9 -2.25 -22.63 -4.79
C PHE A 9 -0.84 -23.17 -4.50
N ASP A 10 0.12 -22.94 -5.39
CA ASP A 10 1.50 -23.40 -5.21
C ASP A 10 2.15 -22.77 -3.96
N ALA A 11 1.89 -21.48 -3.73
CA ALA A 11 2.38 -20.80 -2.53
C ALA A 11 1.77 -21.41 -1.27
N ILE A 12 0.46 -21.67 -1.26
CA ILE A 12 -0.24 -22.30 -0.11
C ILE A 12 0.33 -23.69 0.17
N GLN A 13 0.51 -24.51 -0.86
CA GLN A 13 1.07 -25.86 -0.73
C GLN A 13 2.51 -25.82 -0.21
N SER A 14 3.33 -24.88 -0.69
CA SER A 14 4.74 -24.76 -0.29
C SER A 14 4.94 -24.32 1.17
N VAL A 15 4.07 -23.44 1.69
CA VAL A 15 4.17 -22.89 3.05
C VAL A 15 3.64 -23.88 4.08
N GLY A 16 2.54 -24.57 3.78
CA GLY A 16 1.91 -25.53 4.68
C GLY A 16 1.33 -24.93 5.98
N PRO A 17 0.78 -25.78 6.87
CA PRO A 17 0.17 -25.32 8.11
C PRO A 17 1.17 -24.66 9.07
N GLY A 18 0.81 -23.50 9.62
CA GLY A 18 1.63 -22.78 10.61
C GLY A 18 2.82 -21.99 10.03
N GLY A 19 3.03 -22.01 8.72
CA GLY A 19 4.05 -21.19 8.05
C GLY A 19 3.61 -19.73 7.81
N HIS A 20 4.46 -18.96 7.13
CA HIS A 20 4.16 -17.58 6.74
C HIS A 20 4.50 -17.31 5.28
N PHE A 21 3.75 -16.40 4.65
CA PHE A 21 3.89 -16.10 3.21
C PHE A 21 4.89 -14.99 2.90
N PHE A 22 5.28 -14.19 3.91
CA PHE A 22 6.07 -12.96 3.70
C PHE A 22 7.37 -13.17 2.91
N GLY A 23 8.07 -14.29 3.12
CA GLY A 23 9.32 -14.60 2.43
C GLY A 23 9.17 -15.37 1.12
N THR A 24 7.94 -15.73 0.72
CA THR A 24 7.72 -16.57 -0.48
C THR A 24 8.02 -15.81 -1.77
N GLN A 25 8.45 -16.51 -2.82
CA GLN A 25 8.66 -15.91 -4.14
C GLN A 25 7.37 -15.26 -4.67
N HIS A 26 6.22 -15.91 -4.43
CA HIS A 26 4.90 -15.39 -4.78
C HIS A 26 4.63 -14.01 -4.18
N THR A 27 4.91 -13.84 -2.88
CA THR A 27 4.74 -12.54 -2.20
C THR A 27 5.77 -11.53 -2.70
N GLN A 28 7.05 -11.90 -2.79
CA GLN A 28 8.12 -10.99 -3.20
C GLN A 28 7.92 -10.43 -4.63
N ALA A 29 7.49 -11.27 -5.57
CA ALA A 29 7.27 -10.88 -6.96
C ALA A 29 6.12 -9.87 -7.12
N ARG A 30 5.15 -9.86 -6.20
CA ARG A 30 3.90 -9.10 -6.30
C ARG A 30 3.80 -7.95 -5.30
N TYR A 31 4.62 -7.94 -4.26
CA TYR A 31 4.51 -7.01 -3.13
C TYR A 31 4.39 -5.54 -3.55
N LYS A 32 5.11 -5.12 -4.60
CA LYS A 32 5.11 -3.71 -5.04
C LYS A 32 3.85 -3.29 -5.79
N THR A 33 3.10 -4.23 -6.37
CA THR A 33 2.01 -3.94 -7.32
C THR A 33 0.66 -4.50 -6.88
N ALA A 34 0.65 -5.51 -6.01
CA ALA A 34 -0.58 -6.15 -5.54
C ALA A 34 -1.29 -5.38 -4.42
N PHE A 35 -0.62 -4.40 -3.79
CA PHE A 35 -1.19 -3.61 -2.71
C PHE A 35 -1.47 -2.18 -3.13
N TYR A 36 -2.64 -1.70 -2.75
CA TYR A 36 -2.99 -0.29 -2.88
C TYR A 36 -2.19 0.53 -1.87
N SER A 37 -1.48 1.55 -2.35
CA SER A 37 -0.83 2.54 -1.49
C SER A 37 -1.84 3.62 -1.09
N PRO A 38 -2.19 3.76 0.21
CA PRO A 38 -3.22 4.69 0.64
C PRO A 38 -2.75 6.14 0.53
N ILE A 39 -3.62 6.99 -0.02
CA ILE A 39 -3.37 8.44 -0.10
C ILE A 39 -3.42 9.08 1.30
N VAL A 40 -4.41 8.70 2.12
CA VAL A 40 -4.70 9.35 3.42
C VAL A 40 -4.41 8.43 4.61
N SER A 41 -4.77 7.14 4.55
CA SER A 41 -4.61 6.23 5.69
C SER A 41 -3.16 6.04 6.09
N ASP A 42 -2.93 6.02 7.40
CA ASP A 42 -1.64 5.74 8.02
C ASP A 42 -1.71 4.38 8.72
N TRP A 43 -0.88 3.45 8.29
CA TRP A 43 -0.86 2.06 8.78
C TRP A 43 0.40 1.73 9.57
N ARG A 44 1.14 2.76 10.00
CA ARG A 44 2.21 2.58 10.97
C ARG A 44 1.62 1.98 12.26
N ASN A 45 2.42 1.20 12.96
CA ASN A 45 2.08 0.81 14.33
C ASN A 45 1.97 2.06 15.23
N PHE A 46 1.37 1.89 16.40
CA PHE A 46 1.06 2.99 17.31
C PHE A 46 2.32 3.77 17.71
N GLU A 47 3.41 3.08 18.02
CA GLU A 47 4.67 3.67 18.46
C GLU A 47 5.27 4.56 17.36
N THR A 48 5.42 4.04 16.14
CA THR A 48 5.97 4.80 15.01
C THR A 48 5.03 5.95 14.57
N TRP A 49 3.71 5.78 14.70
CA TRP A 49 2.75 6.86 14.45
C TRP A 49 2.89 7.98 15.50
N THR A 50 3.07 7.61 16.77
CA THR A 50 3.26 8.54 17.89
C THR A 50 4.57 9.31 17.76
N GLU A 51 5.68 8.62 17.48
CA GLU A 51 6.99 9.24 17.23
C GLU A 51 6.96 10.23 16.06
N ALA A 52 6.08 10.01 15.09
CA ALA A 52 5.87 10.90 13.97
C ALA A 52 4.92 12.07 14.24
N GLY A 53 4.59 12.33 15.51
CA GLY A 53 3.76 13.45 15.95
C GLY A 53 2.26 13.17 15.92
N SER A 54 1.85 11.91 15.89
CA SER A 54 0.44 11.50 15.98
C SER A 54 -0.49 12.14 14.93
N PRO A 55 -0.12 12.17 13.64
CA PRO A 55 -0.88 12.90 12.63
C PRO A 55 -2.28 12.31 12.43
N THR A 56 -3.26 13.19 12.30
CA THR A 56 -4.65 12.84 12.01
C THR A 56 -4.91 12.73 10.50
N ALA A 57 -5.96 11.99 10.14
CA ALA A 57 -6.42 11.91 8.75
C ALA A 57 -6.78 13.29 8.17
N MET A 58 -7.30 14.20 9.00
CA MET A 58 -7.67 15.56 8.59
C MET A 58 -6.44 16.39 8.23
N GLU A 59 -5.39 16.34 9.05
CA GLU A 59 -4.13 17.05 8.77
C GLU A 59 -3.46 16.51 7.51
N ARG A 60 -3.39 15.19 7.35
CA ARG A 60 -2.82 14.57 6.15
C ARG A 60 -3.63 14.92 4.90
N THR A 61 -4.96 14.87 4.98
CA THR A 61 -5.83 15.26 3.86
C THR A 61 -5.60 16.74 3.51
N ASN A 62 -5.53 17.62 4.50
CA ASN A 62 -5.30 19.06 4.29
C ASN A 62 -3.99 19.34 3.54
N LYS A 63 -2.93 18.63 3.91
CA LYS A 63 -1.63 18.72 3.25
C LYS A 63 -1.70 18.21 1.80
N VAL A 64 -2.23 17.01 1.60
CA VAL A 64 -2.24 16.34 0.29
C VAL A 64 -2.99 17.14 -0.78
N TRP A 65 -4.16 17.71 -0.47
CA TRP A 65 -4.91 18.46 -1.48
C TRP A 65 -4.18 19.76 -1.88
N LYS A 66 -3.54 20.44 -0.93
CA LYS A 66 -2.75 21.66 -1.19
C LYS A 66 -1.54 21.35 -2.07
N GLU A 67 -0.83 20.27 -1.78
CA GLU A 67 0.31 19.81 -2.59
C GLU A 67 -0.11 19.48 -4.02
N ARG A 68 -1.24 18.76 -4.19
CA ARG A 68 -1.76 18.42 -5.51
C ARG A 68 -2.18 19.64 -6.32
N LEU A 69 -2.81 20.62 -5.66
CA LEU A 69 -3.20 21.86 -6.32
C LEU A 69 -1.97 22.68 -6.73
N ALA A 70 -0.95 22.74 -5.87
CA ALA A 70 0.29 23.45 -6.16
C ALA A 70 1.11 22.79 -7.29
N ALA A 71 1.02 21.46 -7.45
CA ALA A 71 1.71 20.70 -8.48
C ALA A 71 0.87 20.50 -9.77
N TYR A 72 -0.35 21.05 -9.83
CA TYR A 72 -1.20 20.91 -10.99
C TYR A 72 -0.66 21.72 -12.17
N GLU A 73 -0.56 21.09 -13.33
CA GLU A 73 -0.31 21.74 -14.62
C GLU A 73 -1.54 21.53 -15.50
N GLU A 74 -2.06 22.62 -16.06
CA GLU A 74 -3.22 22.56 -16.94
C GLU A 74 -2.88 21.75 -18.21
N PRO A 75 -3.67 20.72 -18.57
CA PRO A 75 -3.44 20.00 -19.80
C PRO A 75 -3.74 20.90 -20.99
N TYR A 76 -2.95 20.78 -22.07
CA TYR A 76 -3.23 21.49 -23.31
C TYR A 76 -4.65 21.18 -23.81
N MET A 77 -5.39 22.23 -24.17
CA MET A 77 -6.72 22.15 -24.80
C MET A 77 -6.69 22.92 -26.14
N ASP A 78 -7.20 22.31 -27.20
CA ASP A 78 -7.42 22.91 -28.54
C ASP A 78 -8.78 23.63 -28.59
#